data_AF-I6AQS5-F1
#
_entry.id   AF-I6AQS5-F1
#
_cell.length_a   1.000
_cell.length_b   1.000
_cell.length_c   1.000
_cell.angle_alpha   90.00
_cell.angle_beta   90.00
_cell.angle_gamma   90.00
#
_symmetry.space_group_name_H-M   'P 1'
#
loop_
_entity.id
_entity.type
_entity.pdbx_description
1 polymer ?
#
loop_
_entity_poly.entity_id
_entity_poly.type
_entity_poly.pdbx_seq_one_letter_code
_entity_poly.pdbx_strand_id
1 'polypeptide(L)'
;MSDYNTDGFSDGEWQDRGDLVWNEFDWERYLRDQDENILRYLACYEKLRKHPQRLDEAARLMGWDMEEWNGETDKVAVSASGDAAGDDSGAGPDPAASGEPDGESGGEADSDDMIPGMDDDDEPYTLHKNPVFIATRAIYLSLSRSWARLAGDPANVPQGLAVSHLHALQAGEMQSLLAMQALDFGDYALAISFFKRALHELNATMASLGKVKADASRLLRGYCAGAMPRLFDLREIWLRVMAGCRHELSHPSEDDDFEDEE
;
A
#
# COMPACT_ATOMS: atom_id res chain seq x y z
N MET A 1 -21.79 -0.21 53.41
CA MET A 1 -22.68 -1.26 52.90
C MET A 1 -23.16 -0.74 51.56
N SER A 2 -22.36 -0.77 50.47
CA SER A 2 -21.93 -1.91 49.64
C SER A 2 -23.11 -2.76 49.19
N ASP A 3 -23.70 -2.39 48.06
CA ASP A 3 -24.46 -3.26 47.16
C ASP A 3 -24.38 -2.65 45.74
N TYR A 4 -23.24 -2.87 45.07
CA TYR A 4 -23.20 -2.80 43.61
C TYR A 4 -23.60 -4.19 43.12
N ASN A 5 -24.79 -4.31 42.54
CA ASN A 5 -25.17 -5.47 41.74
C ASN A 5 -24.30 -5.49 40.48
N THR A 6 -23.12 -6.08 40.61
CA THR A 6 -22.34 -6.60 39.48
C THR A 6 -22.82 -8.02 39.23
N ASP A 7 -23.96 -8.17 38.57
CA ASP A 7 -24.36 -9.42 37.95
C ASP A 7 -25.28 -9.09 36.77
N GLY A 8 -24.67 -9.08 35.59
CA GLY A 8 -25.28 -8.77 34.31
C GLY A 8 -24.32 -8.83 33.13
N PHE A 9 -23.06 -9.23 33.34
CA PHE A 9 -22.13 -9.56 32.27
C PHE A 9 -21.95 -11.08 32.23
N SER A 10 -22.91 -11.80 31.66
CA SER A 10 -22.62 -13.14 31.16
C SER A 10 -23.64 -13.56 30.11
N ASP A 11 -23.06 -14.08 29.03
CA ASP A 11 -23.64 -14.94 28.00
C ASP A 11 -24.69 -14.35 27.06
N GLY A 12 -24.26 -14.00 25.85
CA GLY A 12 -25.21 -13.91 24.75
C GLY A 12 -24.66 -13.50 23.38
N GLU A 13 -23.63 -12.64 23.30
CA GLU A 13 -23.31 -11.97 22.01
C GLU A 13 -21.89 -12.25 21.47
N TRP A 14 -21.07 -13.03 22.17
CA TRP A 14 -19.71 -13.38 21.71
C TRP A 14 -19.58 -14.77 21.10
N GLN A 15 -20.67 -15.54 21.02
CA GLN A 15 -20.69 -16.91 20.47
C GLN A 15 -20.99 -16.96 18.97
N ASP A 16 -21.27 -15.81 18.35
CA ASP A 16 -21.55 -15.70 16.91
C ASP A 16 -20.35 -15.10 16.13
N ARG A 17 -19.11 -15.43 16.54
CA ARG A 17 -17.94 -15.23 15.67
C ARG A 17 -17.88 -16.39 14.67
N GLY A 18 -18.76 -16.32 13.69
CA GLY A 18 -18.81 -17.23 12.55
C GLY A 18 -17.50 -17.24 11.76
N ASP A 19 -16.89 -18.42 11.72
CA ASP A 19 -16.19 -19.11 10.62
C ASP A 19 -15.02 -18.51 9.85
N LEU A 20 -14.48 -17.32 10.14
CA LEU A 20 -13.15 -16.98 9.62
C LEU A 20 -12.35 -16.09 10.57
N VAL A 21 -11.72 -16.72 11.55
CA VAL A 21 -10.78 -16.06 12.46
C VAL A 21 -9.38 -16.53 12.11
N TRP A 22 -8.67 -15.74 11.31
CA TRP A 22 -7.23 -15.95 11.10
C TRP A 22 -6.52 -16.09 12.43
N ASN A 23 -5.80 -17.18 12.58
CA ASN A 23 -4.92 -17.40 13.72
C ASN A 23 -3.56 -16.70 13.47
N GLU A 24 -2.69 -16.69 14.48
CA GLU A 24 -1.36 -16.05 14.39
C GLU A 24 -0.51 -16.60 13.22
N PHE A 25 -0.62 -17.90 12.92
CA PHE A 25 0.10 -18.51 11.81
C PHE A 25 -0.43 -18.03 10.46
N ASP A 26 -1.76 -17.89 10.31
CA ASP A 26 -2.37 -17.34 9.09
C ASP A 26 -1.90 -15.90 8.86
N TRP A 27 -1.89 -15.08 9.91
CA TRP A 27 -1.37 -13.71 9.85
C TRP A 27 0.12 -13.64 9.48
N GLU A 28 0.95 -14.50 10.07
CA GLU A 28 2.38 -14.54 9.74
C GLU A 28 2.62 -14.98 8.29
N ARG A 29 1.85 -15.97 7.79
CA ARG A 29 1.91 -16.39 6.38
C ARG A 29 1.53 -15.23 5.47
N TYR A 30 0.41 -14.57 5.76
CA TYR A 30 -0.05 -13.41 5.02
C TYR A 30 0.98 -12.28 5.01
N LEU A 31 1.55 -11.90 6.18
CA LEU A 31 2.54 -10.83 6.25
C LEU A 31 3.80 -11.13 5.43
N ARG A 32 4.19 -12.41 5.31
CA ARG A 32 5.28 -12.82 4.41
C ARG A 32 4.92 -12.62 2.95
N ASP A 33 3.72 -13.02 2.54
CA ASP A 33 3.23 -12.74 1.18
C ASP A 33 3.20 -11.22 0.89
N GLN A 34 2.77 -10.40 1.85
CA GLN A 34 2.80 -8.95 1.70
C GLN A 34 4.23 -8.39 1.58
N ASP A 35 5.20 -8.95 2.32
CA ASP A 35 6.62 -8.63 2.15
C ASP A 35 7.14 -9.04 0.75
N GLU A 36 6.67 -10.16 0.20
CA GLU A 36 6.97 -10.57 -1.17
C GLU A 36 6.37 -9.62 -2.21
N ASN A 37 5.15 -9.11 -1.98
CA ASN A 37 4.54 -8.09 -2.82
C ASN A 37 5.35 -6.80 -2.87
N ILE A 38 5.94 -6.37 -1.76
CA ILE A 38 6.89 -5.24 -1.71
C ILE A 38 8.11 -5.52 -2.59
N LEU A 39 8.66 -6.74 -2.53
CA LEU A 39 9.81 -7.14 -3.36
C LEU A 39 9.44 -7.26 -4.84
N ARG A 40 8.24 -7.75 -5.16
CA ARG A 40 7.68 -7.87 -6.51
C ARG A 40 7.54 -6.49 -7.16
N TYR A 41 6.96 -5.52 -6.44
CA TYR A 41 6.91 -4.13 -6.90
C TYR A 41 8.31 -3.58 -7.14
N LEU A 42 9.23 -3.76 -6.18
CA LEU A 42 10.60 -3.26 -6.30
C LEU A 42 11.30 -3.85 -7.54
N ALA A 43 11.07 -5.13 -7.85
CA ALA A 43 11.64 -5.77 -9.03
C ALA A 43 11.11 -5.15 -10.34
N CYS A 44 9.80 -4.86 -10.43
CA CYS A 44 9.21 -4.15 -11.56
C CYS A 44 9.77 -2.73 -11.69
N TYR A 45 9.81 -2.00 -10.57
CA TYR A 45 10.32 -0.65 -10.47
C TYR A 45 11.79 -0.54 -10.94
N GLU A 46 12.67 -1.47 -10.53
CA GLU A 46 14.08 -1.47 -10.94
C GLU A 46 14.27 -1.80 -12.43
N LYS A 47 13.45 -2.69 -13.00
CA LYS A 47 13.46 -2.97 -14.46
C LYS A 47 13.16 -1.70 -15.26
N LEU A 48 12.35 -0.80 -14.71
CA LEU A 48 11.87 0.43 -15.32
C LEU A 48 12.70 1.66 -14.96
N ARG A 49 13.93 1.52 -14.42
CA ARG A 49 14.76 2.65 -13.94
C ARG A 49 14.90 3.82 -14.93
N LYS A 50 14.90 3.53 -16.24
CA LYS A 50 15.03 4.54 -17.32
C LYS A 50 13.70 4.97 -17.93
N HIS A 51 12.59 4.33 -17.55
CA HIS A 51 11.27 4.64 -18.05
C HIS A 51 10.79 5.98 -17.45
N PRO A 52 10.25 6.93 -18.25
CA PRO A 52 9.79 8.22 -17.75
C PRO A 52 8.56 8.09 -16.84
N GLN A 53 7.69 7.11 -17.09
CA GLN A 53 6.49 6.80 -16.29
C GLN A 53 6.70 5.49 -15.52
N ARG A 54 7.83 5.36 -14.82
CA ARG A 54 8.18 4.07 -14.17
C ARG A 54 7.25 3.69 -13.02
N LEU A 55 6.62 4.68 -12.38
CA LEU A 55 5.65 4.46 -11.33
C LEU A 55 4.39 3.79 -11.87
N ASP A 56 3.81 4.38 -12.90
CA ASP A 56 2.57 3.92 -13.53
C ASP A 56 2.76 2.58 -14.23
N GLU A 57 3.89 2.41 -14.93
CA GLU A 57 4.19 1.13 -15.57
C GLU A 57 4.52 0.03 -14.56
N ALA A 58 5.10 0.36 -13.39
CA ALA A 58 5.25 -0.61 -12.30
C ALA A 58 3.90 -1.00 -11.71
N ALA A 59 3.00 -0.05 -11.48
CA ALA A 59 1.62 -0.31 -11.03
C ALA A 59 0.86 -1.21 -12.01
N ARG A 60 0.96 -0.92 -13.32
CA ARG A 60 0.37 -1.76 -14.39
C ARG A 60 0.92 -3.19 -14.37
N LEU A 61 2.22 -3.38 -14.14
CA LEU A 61 2.82 -4.72 -14.02
C LEU A 61 2.41 -5.46 -12.75
N MET A 62 2.03 -4.73 -11.70
CA MET A 62 1.44 -5.32 -10.49
C MET A 62 -0.02 -5.70 -10.66
N GLY A 63 -0.67 -5.26 -11.75
CA GLY A 63 -2.10 -5.45 -11.99
C GLY A 63 -2.98 -4.52 -11.15
N TRP A 64 -2.44 -3.39 -10.68
CA TRP A 64 -3.21 -2.43 -9.90
C TRP A 64 -4.17 -1.63 -10.79
N ASP A 65 -5.32 -1.28 -10.22
CA ASP A 65 -6.24 -0.36 -10.85
C ASP A 65 -5.59 1.03 -10.99
N MET A 66 -5.69 1.60 -12.18
CA MET A 66 -5.00 2.86 -12.50
C MET A 66 -5.77 4.09 -12.01
N GLU A 67 -7.08 3.99 -11.86
CA GLU A 67 -7.92 5.08 -11.32
C GLU A 67 -7.64 5.21 -9.81
N GLU A 68 -7.63 4.09 -9.10
CA GLU A 68 -7.24 4.01 -7.68
C GLU A 68 -5.79 4.47 -7.47
N TRP A 69 -4.85 3.98 -8.28
CA TRP A 69 -3.43 4.35 -8.18
C TRP A 69 -3.16 5.84 -8.45
N ASN A 70 -3.86 6.44 -9.43
CA ASN A 70 -3.69 7.85 -9.77
C ASN A 70 -4.38 8.79 -8.78
N GLY A 71 -5.27 8.27 -7.93
CA GLY A 71 -6.12 9.07 -7.05
C GLY A 71 -7.25 9.77 -7.80
N GLU A 72 -7.68 9.21 -8.94
CA GLU A 72 -8.86 9.61 -9.70
C GLU A 72 -10.04 8.73 -9.24
N THR A 73 -10.51 8.94 -8.01
CA THR A 73 -11.71 8.26 -7.51
C THR A 73 -12.95 9.05 -7.92
N ASP A 74 -13.49 8.75 -9.11
CA ASP A 74 -14.92 8.98 -9.36
C ASP A 74 -15.65 7.76 -8.76
N LYS A 75 -16.31 7.96 -7.61
CA LYS A 75 -16.95 6.95 -6.74
C LYS A 75 -17.42 5.67 -7.47
N VAL A 76 -17.00 4.47 -7.03
CA VAL A 76 -17.88 3.32 -6.70
C VAL A 76 -17.15 2.33 -5.76
N ALA A 77 -17.45 2.39 -4.47
CA ALA A 77 -17.37 1.22 -3.58
C ALA A 77 -18.61 1.21 -2.66
N VAL A 78 -19.78 1.22 -3.29
CA VAL A 78 -21.00 0.63 -2.69
C VAL A 78 -21.16 -0.72 -3.35
N SER A 79 -20.53 -1.74 -2.79
CA SER A 79 -20.82 -3.13 -3.14
C SER A 79 -22.13 -3.50 -2.46
N ALA A 80 -23.15 -3.63 -3.30
CA ALA A 80 -24.55 -3.83 -2.99
C ALA A 80 -24.86 -5.11 -2.18
N SER A 81 -25.69 -4.99 -1.14
CA SER A 81 -26.68 -6.01 -0.79
C SER A 81 -28.05 -5.57 -1.32
N GLY A 82 -28.22 -5.72 -2.63
CA GLY A 82 -29.52 -5.57 -3.28
C GLY A 82 -30.25 -6.91 -3.29
N ASP A 83 -31.03 -7.17 -2.24
CA ASP A 83 -32.02 -8.25 -2.21
C ASP A 83 -33.04 -8.07 -3.35
N ALA A 84 -33.04 -8.99 -4.31
CA ALA A 84 -34.11 -9.12 -5.28
C ALA A 84 -34.55 -10.59 -5.33
N ALA A 85 -35.55 -10.91 -4.51
CA ALA A 85 -36.34 -12.12 -4.62
C ALA A 85 -37.13 -12.11 -5.95
N GLY A 86 -36.99 -13.18 -6.72
CA GLY A 86 -37.71 -13.38 -7.98
C GLY A 86 -37.55 -14.83 -8.47
N ASP A 87 -38.21 -15.75 -7.79
CA ASP A 87 -38.46 -17.12 -8.25
C ASP A 87 -39.72 -17.15 -9.12
N ASP A 88 -39.63 -17.63 -10.37
CA ASP A 88 -40.55 -18.66 -10.91
C ASP A 88 -40.17 -19.12 -12.35
N SER A 89 -39.81 -20.40 -12.39
CA SER A 89 -39.84 -21.46 -13.43
C SER A 89 -39.97 -21.21 -14.95
N GLY A 90 -39.21 -22.01 -15.71
CA GLY A 90 -39.47 -22.31 -17.13
C GLY A 90 -38.42 -23.21 -17.78
N ALA A 91 -38.75 -24.49 -17.97
CA ALA A 91 -37.85 -25.59 -18.31
C ALA A 91 -37.59 -25.83 -19.83
N GLY A 92 -36.35 -26.28 -20.14
CA GLY A 92 -36.01 -27.27 -21.19
C GLY A 92 -35.45 -26.74 -22.53
N PRO A 93 -34.84 -27.62 -23.38
CA PRO A 93 -33.67 -28.47 -23.10
C PRO A 93 -32.53 -28.31 -24.16
N ASP A 94 -31.35 -28.88 -23.85
CA ASP A 94 -30.18 -29.04 -24.73
C ASP A 94 -30.49 -29.75 -26.08
N PRO A 95 -29.65 -29.56 -27.12
CA PRO A 95 -28.62 -30.58 -27.37
C PRO A 95 -27.27 -30.07 -27.97
N ALA A 96 -26.18 -30.63 -27.43
CA ALA A 96 -25.01 -31.23 -28.09
C ALA A 96 -24.31 -30.51 -29.27
N ALA A 97 -23.02 -30.17 -29.08
CA ALA A 97 -21.86 -30.87 -29.66
C ALA A 97 -20.68 -29.96 -30.08
N SER A 98 -19.48 -30.45 -29.75
CA SER A 98 -18.23 -30.44 -30.53
C SER A 98 -17.15 -29.37 -30.27
N GLY A 99 -15.99 -29.86 -29.80
CA GLY A 99 -14.69 -29.56 -30.41
C GLY A 99 -13.72 -28.66 -29.65
N GLU A 100 -12.87 -29.23 -28.79
CA GLU A 100 -11.52 -28.69 -28.51
C GLU A 100 -10.57 -29.04 -29.70
N PRO A 101 -9.46 -28.31 -29.94
CA PRO A 101 -8.24 -28.46 -29.13
C PRO A 101 -7.34 -27.21 -28.92
N ASP A 102 -6.60 -27.27 -27.80
CA ASP A 102 -5.19 -26.91 -27.55
C ASP A 102 -4.64 -25.50 -27.89
N GLY A 103 -4.12 -24.82 -26.86
CA GLY A 103 -3.30 -23.62 -26.98
C GLY A 103 -2.65 -23.13 -25.68
N GLU A 104 -1.54 -23.76 -25.31
CA GLU A 104 -0.39 -23.22 -24.55
C GLU A 104 -0.61 -22.72 -23.10
N SER A 105 -0.31 -23.65 -22.19
CA SER A 105 0.04 -23.49 -20.77
C SER A 105 0.86 -22.23 -20.48
N GLY A 106 0.20 -21.24 -19.88
CA GLY A 106 0.85 -20.21 -19.08
C GLY A 106 1.60 -20.87 -17.92
N GLY A 107 2.74 -20.28 -17.55
CA GLY A 107 3.55 -20.76 -16.44
C GLY A 107 2.73 -20.76 -15.16
N GLU A 108 2.63 -21.94 -14.55
CA GLU A 108 2.14 -22.14 -13.19
C GLU A 108 3.00 -21.25 -12.27
N ALA A 109 2.41 -20.15 -11.82
CA ALA A 109 2.87 -19.50 -10.61
C ALA A 109 2.68 -20.52 -9.49
N ASP A 110 3.75 -20.74 -8.73
CA ASP A 110 3.86 -21.68 -7.62
C ASP A 110 2.62 -21.56 -6.71
N SER A 111 1.70 -22.52 -6.82
CA SER A 111 0.40 -22.51 -6.12
C SER A 111 0.50 -23.06 -4.70
N ASP A 112 1.71 -23.19 -4.15
CA ASP A 112 1.97 -23.80 -2.85
C ASP A 112 1.64 -22.83 -1.68
N ASP A 113 1.30 -21.57 -1.97
CA ASP A 113 1.06 -20.52 -0.98
C ASP A 113 -0.41 -20.18 -0.66
N MET A 114 -1.38 -20.83 -1.30
CA MET A 114 -2.79 -20.66 -0.94
C MET A 114 -3.10 -21.36 0.41
N ILE A 115 -3.86 -20.71 1.29
CA ILE A 115 -4.52 -21.40 2.41
C ILE A 115 -5.59 -22.29 1.75
N PRO A 116 -5.54 -23.63 1.90
CA PRO A 116 -6.47 -24.50 1.21
C PRO A 116 -7.93 -24.16 1.56
N GLY A 117 -8.69 -23.70 0.56
CA GLY A 117 -10.13 -23.41 0.68
C GLY A 117 -10.51 -21.95 0.99
N MET A 118 -9.61 -20.99 0.76
CA MET A 118 -9.89 -19.56 0.95
C MET A 118 -9.82 -18.85 -0.41
N ASP A 119 -10.91 -18.18 -0.81
CA ASP A 119 -10.93 -17.34 -2.00
C ASP A 119 -10.33 -15.95 -1.68
N ASP A 120 -9.82 -15.21 -2.68
CA ASP A 120 -9.22 -13.88 -2.47
C ASP A 120 -10.18 -12.89 -1.78
N ASP A 121 -11.49 -13.10 -1.93
CA ASP A 121 -12.58 -12.30 -1.34
C ASP A 121 -12.74 -12.51 0.18
N ASP A 122 -12.21 -13.60 0.73
CA ASP A 122 -12.30 -13.92 2.15
C ASP A 122 -11.16 -13.29 2.98
N GLU A 123 -10.14 -12.71 2.32
CA GLU A 123 -9.01 -12.11 3.01
C GLU A 123 -9.35 -10.76 3.68
N PRO A 124 -8.95 -10.54 4.94
CA PRO A 124 -9.21 -9.28 5.63
C PRO A 124 -8.53 -8.10 4.94
N TYR A 125 -9.22 -6.96 4.86
CA TYR A 125 -8.61 -5.72 4.42
C TYR A 125 -7.49 -5.32 5.38
N THR A 126 -6.32 -5.01 4.83
CA THR A 126 -5.22 -4.43 5.59
C THR A 126 -4.50 -3.36 4.78
N LEU A 127 -3.89 -2.42 5.49
CA LEU A 127 -3.01 -1.40 4.90
C LEU A 127 -1.92 -1.99 3.99
N HIS A 128 -1.51 -3.24 4.22
CA HIS A 128 -0.45 -3.90 3.46
C HIS A 128 -0.82 -4.14 1.99
N LYS A 129 -2.13 -4.25 1.68
CA LYS A 129 -2.63 -4.36 0.30
C LYS A 129 -2.62 -3.02 -0.44
N ASN A 130 -2.55 -1.91 0.28
CA ASN A 130 -2.64 -0.59 -0.32
C ASN A 130 -1.45 -0.34 -1.29
N PRO A 131 -1.70 -0.03 -2.57
CA PRO A 131 -0.67 0.25 -3.57
C PRO A 131 0.36 1.31 -3.14
N VAL A 132 -0.10 2.37 -2.47
CA VAL A 132 0.74 3.47 -1.97
C VAL A 132 1.68 2.98 -0.88
N PHE A 133 1.20 2.09 -0.01
CA PHE A 133 2.00 1.46 1.03
C PHE A 133 3.10 0.61 0.42
N ILE A 134 2.73 -0.30 -0.50
CA ILE A 134 3.68 -1.21 -1.16
C ILE A 134 4.76 -0.41 -1.90
N ALA A 135 4.35 0.56 -2.73
CA ALA A 135 5.28 1.38 -3.50
C ALA A 135 6.22 2.20 -2.61
N THR A 136 5.68 2.84 -1.56
CA THR A 136 6.47 3.65 -0.62
C THR A 136 7.49 2.79 0.11
N ARG A 137 7.07 1.64 0.65
CA ARG A 137 7.93 0.68 1.37
C ARG A 137 9.02 0.12 0.45
N ALA A 138 8.67 -0.26 -0.77
CA ALA A 138 9.62 -0.79 -1.74
C ALA A 138 10.73 0.21 -2.09
N ILE A 139 10.37 1.47 -2.35
CA ILE A 139 11.34 2.51 -2.69
C ILE A 139 12.24 2.81 -1.49
N TYR A 140 11.68 2.96 -0.28
CA TYR A 140 12.48 3.13 0.94
C TYR A 140 13.40 1.95 1.22
N LEU A 141 12.92 0.71 1.06
CA LEU A 141 13.72 -0.50 1.20
C LEU A 141 14.95 -0.46 0.27
N SER A 142 14.76 -0.02 -0.98
CA SER A 142 15.86 0.12 -1.94
C SER A 142 16.89 1.18 -1.52
N LEU A 143 16.43 2.32 -0.98
CA LEU A 143 17.27 3.43 -0.52
C LEU A 143 18.05 3.03 0.73
N SER A 144 17.39 2.40 1.70
CA SER A 144 17.96 1.97 2.97
C SER A 144 18.96 0.82 2.77
N ARG A 145 18.64 -0.21 1.96
CA ARG A 145 19.57 -1.32 1.67
C ARG A 145 20.81 -0.85 0.90
N SER A 146 20.67 0.10 -0.02
CA SER A 146 21.81 0.65 -0.76
C SER A 146 22.67 1.58 0.11
N TRP A 147 22.04 2.37 0.99
CA TRP A 147 22.75 3.21 1.95
C TRP A 147 23.50 2.40 3.00
N ALA A 148 22.86 1.40 3.62
CA ALA A 148 23.47 0.57 4.66
C ALA A 148 24.74 -0.14 4.17
N ARG A 149 24.72 -0.67 2.94
CA ARG A 149 25.91 -1.27 2.31
C ARG A 149 27.04 -0.27 2.10
N LEU A 150 26.72 0.96 1.76
CA LEU A 150 27.70 2.02 1.50
C LEU A 150 28.26 2.62 2.79
N ALA A 151 27.39 2.95 3.73
CA ALA A 151 27.69 3.65 4.98
C ALA A 151 28.35 2.75 6.04
N GLY A 152 28.32 1.42 5.84
CA GLY A 152 29.02 0.46 6.69
C GLY A 152 30.55 0.62 6.68
N ASP A 153 31.10 1.28 5.65
CA ASP A 153 32.53 1.59 5.56
C ASP A 153 32.78 3.10 5.73
N PRO A 154 33.46 3.53 6.82
CA PRO A 154 33.79 4.93 7.06
C PRO A 154 34.64 5.59 5.98
N ALA A 155 35.36 4.83 5.16
CA ALA A 155 36.15 5.37 4.05
C ALA A 155 35.27 5.87 2.90
N ASN A 156 34.05 5.33 2.77
CA ASN A 156 33.12 5.68 1.69
C ASN A 156 32.26 6.89 2.01
N VAL A 157 31.85 7.03 3.28
CA VAL A 157 30.92 8.07 3.74
C VAL A 157 31.39 8.63 5.09
N PRO A 158 31.50 9.98 5.23
CA PRO A 158 31.73 10.60 6.52
C PRO A 158 30.64 10.22 7.53
N GLN A 159 31.01 9.82 8.75
CA GLN A 159 30.07 9.26 9.72
C GLN A 159 28.94 10.23 10.12
N GLY A 160 29.21 11.53 10.21
CA GLY A 160 28.15 12.52 10.44
C GLY A 160 27.09 12.53 9.34
N LEU A 161 27.50 12.37 8.07
CA LEU A 161 26.59 12.22 6.94
C LEU A 161 25.88 10.86 6.97
N ALA A 162 26.59 9.78 7.31
CA ALA A 162 26.03 8.43 7.47
C ALA A 162 24.81 8.41 8.39
N VAL A 163 24.97 8.95 9.60
CA VAL A 163 23.94 8.98 10.65
C VAL A 163 22.81 9.94 10.30
N SER A 164 23.14 11.18 9.89
CA SER A 164 22.12 12.18 9.56
C SER A 164 21.24 11.76 8.39
N HIS A 165 21.82 11.16 7.34
CA HIS A 165 21.05 10.67 6.20
C HIS A 165 20.17 9.48 6.56
N LEU A 166 20.68 8.53 7.37
CA LEU A 166 19.89 7.40 7.85
C LEU A 166 18.69 7.88 8.68
N HIS A 167 18.93 8.83 9.59
CA HIS A 167 17.86 9.42 10.40
C HIS A 167 16.81 10.12 9.52
N ALA A 168 17.23 10.90 8.52
CA ALA A 168 16.31 11.60 7.62
C ALA A 168 15.46 10.63 6.78
N LEU A 169 16.06 9.54 6.28
CA LEU A 169 15.32 8.48 5.59
C LEU A 169 14.25 7.85 6.49
N GLN A 170 14.64 7.45 7.71
CA GLN A 170 13.72 6.83 8.67
C GLN A 170 12.60 7.78 9.10
N ALA A 171 12.90 9.05 9.30
CA ALA A 171 11.91 10.06 9.66
C ALA A 171 10.88 10.25 8.54
N GLY A 172 11.34 10.37 7.29
CA GLY A 172 10.45 10.45 6.13
C GLY A 172 9.56 9.22 5.98
N GLU A 173 10.12 8.02 6.10
CA GLU A 173 9.38 6.76 6.02
C GLU A 173 8.29 6.70 7.11
N MET A 174 8.66 6.96 8.36
CA MET A 174 7.72 6.96 9.49
C MET A 174 6.56 7.96 9.28
N GLN A 175 6.84 9.19 8.83
CA GLN A 175 5.77 10.16 8.58
C GLN A 175 4.84 9.70 7.44
N SER A 176 5.38 9.06 6.39
CA SER A 176 4.56 8.54 5.29
C SER A 176 3.66 7.38 5.74
N LEU A 177 4.15 6.49 6.61
CA LEU A 177 3.34 5.39 7.17
C LEU A 177 2.21 5.90 8.06
N LEU A 178 2.49 6.89 8.92
CA LEU A 178 1.44 7.55 9.71
C LEU A 178 0.40 8.25 8.82
N ALA A 179 0.82 8.82 7.69
CA ALA A 179 -0.09 9.42 6.73
C ALA A 179 -1.02 8.36 6.11
N MET A 180 -0.48 7.24 5.66
CA MET A 180 -1.27 6.15 5.07
C MET A 180 -2.22 5.51 6.08
N GLN A 181 -1.79 5.35 7.33
CA GLN A 181 -2.69 4.90 8.39
C GLN A 181 -3.84 5.90 8.66
N ALA A 182 -3.58 7.20 8.57
CA ALA A 182 -4.65 8.20 8.67
C ALA A 182 -5.63 8.15 7.48
N LEU A 183 -5.17 7.77 6.28
CA LEU A 183 -6.05 7.52 5.13
C LEU A 183 -6.98 6.34 5.37
N ASP A 184 -6.46 5.25 5.93
CA ASP A 184 -7.27 4.06 6.25
C ASP A 184 -8.41 4.35 7.25
N PHE A 185 -8.27 5.41 8.06
CA PHE A 185 -9.33 5.89 8.95
C PHE A 185 -10.20 7.01 8.36
N GLY A 186 -9.99 7.39 7.09
CA GLY A 186 -10.71 8.48 6.43
C GLY A 186 -10.34 9.89 6.93
N ASP A 187 -9.30 10.04 7.76
CA ASP A 187 -8.86 11.37 8.25
C ASP A 187 -7.91 12.03 7.23
N TYR A 188 -8.51 12.55 6.16
CA TYR A 188 -7.80 13.19 5.05
C TYR A 188 -6.98 14.40 5.49
N ALA A 189 -7.46 15.19 6.45
CA ALA A 189 -6.76 16.39 6.94
C ALA A 189 -5.50 16.02 7.73
N LEU A 190 -5.59 14.98 8.56
CA LEU A 190 -4.45 14.43 9.29
C LEU A 190 -3.45 13.76 8.34
N ALA A 191 -3.94 12.98 7.36
CA ALA A 191 -3.10 12.35 6.34
C ALA A 191 -2.28 13.40 5.56
N ILE A 192 -2.93 14.47 5.08
CA ILE A 192 -2.25 15.61 4.43
C ILE A 192 -1.19 16.23 5.35
N SER A 193 -1.48 16.34 6.65
CA SER A 193 -0.55 16.92 7.63
C SER A 193 0.69 16.05 7.81
N PHE A 194 0.53 14.73 7.88
CA PHE A 194 1.66 13.79 7.93
C PHE A 194 2.45 13.76 6.61
N PHE A 195 1.79 13.77 5.44
CA PHE A 195 2.51 13.85 4.17
C PHE A 195 3.31 15.15 4.02
N LYS A 196 2.79 16.30 4.49
CA LYS A 196 3.58 17.55 4.53
C LYS A 196 4.85 17.39 5.37
N ARG A 197 4.76 16.70 6.51
CA ARG A 197 5.92 16.39 7.37
C ARG A 197 6.88 15.42 6.66
N ALA A 198 6.37 14.38 6.01
CA ALA A 198 7.17 13.45 5.21
C ALA A 198 7.92 14.18 4.06
N LEU A 199 7.23 15.07 3.34
CA LEU A 199 7.81 15.90 2.29
C LEU A 199 8.89 16.86 2.82
N HIS A 200 8.73 17.38 4.03
CA HIS A 200 9.77 18.18 4.68
C HIS A 200 11.06 17.37 4.88
N GLU A 201 10.95 16.19 5.48
CA GLU A 201 12.09 15.28 5.70
C GLU A 201 12.72 14.81 4.38
N LEU A 202 11.90 14.52 3.38
CA LEU A 202 12.34 14.12 2.05
C LEU A 202 13.12 15.24 1.34
N ASN A 203 12.61 16.48 1.43
CA ASN A 203 13.32 17.65 0.89
C ASN A 203 14.65 17.89 1.62
N ALA A 204 14.69 17.72 2.94
CA ALA A 204 15.94 17.79 3.71
C ALA A 204 16.93 16.71 3.27
N THR A 205 16.45 15.48 3.03
CA THR A 205 17.24 14.35 2.51
C THR A 205 17.83 14.67 1.13
N MET A 206 17.01 15.14 0.19
CA MET A 206 17.48 15.55 -1.15
C MET A 206 18.49 16.71 -1.08
N ALA A 207 18.25 17.69 -0.21
CA ALA A 207 19.18 18.81 -0.02
C ALA A 207 20.51 18.38 0.59
N SER A 208 20.53 17.37 1.46
CA SER A 208 21.77 16.79 2.02
C SER A 208 22.59 16.10 0.93
N LEU A 209 21.95 15.28 0.09
CA LEU A 209 22.59 14.59 -1.02
C LEU A 209 23.08 15.56 -2.11
N GLY A 210 22.33 16.62 -2.38
CA GLY A 210 22.71 17.66 -3.34
C GLY A 210 23.95 18.47 -2.93
N LYS A 211 24.30 18.48 -1.64
CA LYS A 211 25.51 19.15 -1.12
C LYS A 211 26.77 18.28 -1.19
N VAL A 212 26.65 17.02 -1.59
CA VAL A 212 27.80 16.11 -1.73
C VAL A 212 28.73 16.66 -2.80
N LYS A 213 29.94 17.02 -2.38
CA LYS A 213 30.95 17.66 -3.23
C LYS A 213 31.50 16.69 -4.29
N ALA A 214 32.09 17.27 -5.34
CA ALA A 214 32.68 16.52 -6.45
C ALA A 214 33.88 15.64 -6.02
N ASP A 215 34.59 16.00 -4.95
CA ASP A 215 35.72 15.26 -4.37
C ASP A 215 35.31 14.05 -3.51
N ALA A 216 34.00 13.83 -3.30
CA ALA A 216 33.49 12.67 -2.57
C ALA A 216 33.89 11.31 -3.19
N SER A 217 33.68 10.23 -2.46
CA SER A 217 33.93 8.88 -2.99
C SER A 217 33.07 8.61 -4.23
N ARG A 218 33.61 7.85 -5.20
CA ARG A 218 32.87 7.47 -6.42
C ARG A 218 31.58 6.71 -6.06
N LEU A 219 31.62 5.89 -5.02
CA LEU A 219 30.49 5.12 -4.54
C LEU A 219 29.39 6.03 -3.96
N LEU A 220 29.75 7.04 -3.17
CA LEU A 220 28.78 8.02 -2.66
C LEU A 220 28.13 8.82 -3.78
N ARG A 221 28.90 9.25 -4.79
CA ARG A 221 28.32 9.91 -5.98
C ARG A 221 27.38 8.98 -6.75
N GLY A 222 27.74 7.70 -6.89
CA GLY A 222 26.89 6.68 -7.51
C GLY A 222 25.57 6.48 -6.77
N TYR A 223 25.63 6.43 -5.43
CA TYR A 223 24.43 6.40 -4.59
C TYR A 223 23.58 7.65 -4.77
N CYS A 224 24.15 8.85 -4.71
CA CYS A 224 23.40 10.11 -4.88
C CYS A 224 22.66 10.14 -6.23
N ALA A 225 23.33 9.74 -7.31
CA ALA A 225 22.76 9.70 -8.65
C ALA A 225 21.62 8.67 -8.78
N GLY A 226 21.68 7.55 -8.05
CA GLY A 226 20.63 6.54 -8.03
C GLY A 226 19.48 6.85 -7.06
N ALA A 227 19.78 7.49 -5.93
CA ALA A 227 18.83 7.83 -4.89
C ALA A 227 17.96 9.03 -5.27
N MET A 228 18.53 10.03 -5.96
CA MET A 228 17.79 11.26 -6.29
C MET A 228 16.50 11.01 -7.09
N PRO A 229 16.50 10.20 -8.18
CA PRO A 229 15.26 9.90 -8.89
C PRO A 229 14.22 9.18 -8.00
N ARG A 230 14.66 8.26 -7.14
CA ARG A 230 13.77 7.52 -6.22
C ARG A 230 13.11 8.44 -5.18
N LEU A 231 13.85 9.43 -4.69
CA LEU A 231 13.30 10.45 -3.78
C LEU A 231 12.28 11.34 -4.50
N PHE A 232 12.49 11.67 -5.77
CA PHE A 232 11.50 12.41 -6.56
C PHE A 232 10.21 11.59 -6.79
N ASP A 233 10.32 10.29 -6.99
CA ASP A 233 9.15 9.43 -7.12
C ASP A 233 8.34 9.33 -5.83
N LEU A 234 8.99 9.16 -4.67
CA LEU A 234 8.30 9.18 -3.38
C LEU A 234 7.51 10.48 -3.21
N ARG A 235 8.13 11.61 -3.58
CA ARG A 235 7.45 12.90 -3.59
C ARG A 235 6.25 12.90 -4.52
N GLU A 236 6.38 12.36 -5.73
CA GLU A 236 5.30 12.30 -6.71
C GLU A 236 4.12 11.48 -6.19
N ILE A 237 4.37 10.26 -5.69
CA ILE A 237 3.35 9.38 -5.10
C ILE A 237 2.55 10.15 -4.04
N TRP A 238 3.23 10.77 -3.07
CA TRP A 238 2.52 11.45 -1.97
C TRP A 238 1.80 12.70 -2.44
N LEU A 239 2.31 13.40 -3.45
CA LEU A 239 1.61 14.56 -4.02
C LEU A 239 0.31 14.15 -4.73
N ARG A 240 0.29 13.01 -5.44
CA ARG A 240 -0.93 12.46 -6.06
C ARG A 240 -1.95 12.11 -4.98
N VAL A 241 -1.53 11.36 -3.96
CA VAL A 241 -2.40 10.99 -2.82
C VAL A 241 -2.95 12.21 -2.11
N MET A 242 -2.10 13.20 -1.80
CA MET A 242 -2.54 14.45 -1.19
C MET A 242 -3.51 15.25 -2.07
N ALA A 243 -3.44 15.12 -3.40
CA ALA A 243 -4.40 15.75 -4.29
C ALA A 243 -5.78 15.09 -4.15
N GLY A 244 -5.83 13.74 -4.14
CA GLY A 244 -7.04 12.97 -3.85
C GLY A 244 -7.66 13.34 -2.49
N CYS A 245 -6.87 13.34 -1.41
CA CYS A 245 -7.35 13.77 -0.09
C CYS A 245 -7.98 15.17 -0.07
N ARG A 246 -7.44 16.10 -0.86
CA ARG A 246 -7.97 17.48 -0.94
C ARG A 246 -9.26 17.53 -1.74
N HIS A 247 -9.40 16.68 -2.74
CA HIS A 247 -10.63 16.54 -3.49
C HIS A 247 -11.77 16.04 -2.59
N GLU A 248 -11.52 14.97 -1.83
CA GLU A 248 -12.46 14.42 -0.84
C GLU A 248 -12.87 15.46 0.21
N LEU A 249 -11.90 16.21 0.76
CA LEU A 249 -12.21 17.29 1.72
C LEU A 249 -13.05 18.44 1.12
N SER A 250 -13.00 18.63 -0.20
CA SER A 250 -13.80 19.66 -0.89
C SER A 250 -15.18 19.17 -1.32
N HIS A 251 -15.42 17.86 -1.29
CA HIS A 251 -16.70 17.21 -1.58
C HIS A 251 -17.04 16.22 -0.47
N PRO A 252 -17.35 16.69 0.76
CA PRO A 252 -17.89 15.82 1.79
C PRO A 252 -19.04 15.02 1.20
N SER A 253 -19.08 13.72 1.45
CA SER A 253 -20.11 12.82 0.93
C SER A 253 -21.50 13.44 1.12
N GLU A 254 -22.28 13.51 0.04
CA GLU A 254 -23.68 13.99 0.01
C GLU A 254 -24.61 13.21 0.98
N ASP A 255 -24.08 12.18 1.65
CA ASP A 255 -24.75 11.40 2.69
C ASP A 255 -24.93 12.18 4.02
N ASP A 256 -24.23 13.31 4.21
CA ASP A 256 -24.40 14.19 5.38
C ASP A 256 -25.60 15.16 5.26
N ASP A 257 -26.29 15.22 4.11
CA ASP A 257 -27.41 16.16 3.87
C ASP A 257 -28.81 15.61 4.28
N PHE A 258 -28.87 14.47 4.99
CA PHE A 258 -30.14 13.83 5.39
C PHE A 258 -30.60 14.07 6.84
N GLU A 259 -29.93 14.91 7.61
CA GLU A 259 -30.35 15.25 8.98
C GLU A 259 -30.71 16.73 9.13
N ASP A 260 -31.78 17.19 8.47
CA ASP A 260 -32.43 18.47 8.81
C ASP A 260 -33.88 18.56 8.28
N GLU A 261 -34.68 17.50 8.41
CA GLU A 261 -36.15 17.60 8.33
C GLU A 261 -36.85 16.67 9.35
N GLU A 262 -36.99 17.11 10.61
CA GLU A 262 -38.22 16.92 11.42
C GLU A 262 -38.30 17.83 12.67
#